data_AF-A0A814JH88-F1
#
_entry.id   AF-A0A814JH88-F1
#
_cell.length_a   1.000
_cell.length_b   1.000
_cell.length_c   1.000
_cell.angle_alpha   90.00
_cell.angle_beta   90.00
_cell.angle_gamma   90.00
#
_symmetry.space_group_name_H-M   'P 1'
#
loop_
_entity.id
_entity.type
_entity.pdbx_description
1 polymer ?
#
loop_
_entity_poly.entity_id
_entity_poly.type
_entity_poly.pdbx_seq_one_letter_code
_entity_poly.pdbx_strand_id
1 'polypeptide(L)'
;MNIEIIEKPSKLYFDLEYDTAANPTIDGPRLTSNFIQFVLNFMRKRSDDLDYSIKDVLVLDSTSRKKFSRHLIFQTKDPFLDNIAVGKFVNLILEDIHGCLINHQCSAVMNSQTQQSQHSQSYFDSTVFARNLLSTLESHILRFEHCDCIDDYSQLKFKDIIEFIVNKNDGSGVTWFCDMGVYTKNRAFRLLRSSKFDKQECFTVAPENQWQPIFRRSHPHSCSKEPTEAERQTFMAALVYFNKPIRRFIHVDDESFSSVKSSISRSQQRSSQSTYITDDIQKLSLDYPELVQFMTNIARDKKPNGIETCMSRLYKTKEVQNDFRWEISFLYTGDYKYCERIKRHHKQNNIYFVVDMRKGTYRQKCHDSDCKTFQGIERKLPLNVTPWLIMLDEEWENEQPCSMEKIC
;
A
#
# COMPACT_ATOMS: atom_id res chain seq x y z
N MET A 1 -28.47 2.16 14.38
CA MET A 1 -27.29 1.31 14.11
C MET A 1 -26.38 2.12 13.19
N ASN A 2 -25.36 2.76 13.76
CA ASN A 2 -24.30 3.36 12.95
C ASN A 2 -23.45 2.21 12.45
N ILE A 3 -23.57 1.89 11.17
CA ILE A 3 -22.62 1.01 10.50
C ILE A 3 -21.33 1.84 10.40
N GLU A 4 -20.42 1.64 11.34
CA GLU A 4 -19.04 2.11 11.15
C GLU A 4 -18.53 1.40 9.90
N ILE A 5 -18.32 2.19 8.85
CA ILE A 5 -17.74 1.72 7.60
C ILE A 5 -16.27 1.47 7.91
N ILE A 6 -15.94 0.23 8.25
CA ILE A 6 -14.56 -0.22 8.42
C ILE A 6 -13.89 -0.12 7.03
N GLU A 7 -12.94 0.80 6.89
CA GLU A 7 -12.10 0.89 5.70
C GLU A 7 -11.35 -0.45 5.55
N LYS A 8 -11.61 -1.16 4.45
CA LYS A 8 -11.11 -2.53 4.26
C LYS A 8 -9.76 -2.53 3.55
N PRO A 9 -8.81 -3.37 3.98
CA PRO A 9 -7.54 -3.59 3.30
C PRO A 9 -7.73 -3.93 1.82
N SER A 10 -6.91 -3.33 0.96
CA SER A 10 -7.06 -3.42 -0.50
C SER A 10 -5.83 -4.05 -1.14
N LYS A 11 -6.06 -4.83 -2.19
CA LYS A 11 -5.01 -5.18 -3.15
C LYS A 11 -4.62 -3.93 -3.95
N LEU A 12 -3.47 -3.97 -4.61
CA LEU A 12 -3.17 -3.02 -5.69
C LEU A 12 -4.02 -3.38 -6.91
N TYR A 13 -4.78 -2.40 -7.40
CA TYR A 13 -5.61 -2.56 -8.59
C TYR A 13 -5.58 -1.29 -9.44
N PHE A 14 -5.90 -1.44 -10.73
CA PHE A 14 -5.97 -0.34 -11.69
C PHE A 14 -7.21 -0.50 -12.57
N ASP A 15 -7.86 0.62 -12.90
CA ASP A 15 -8.86 0.69 -13.98
C ASP A 15 -8.21 1.42 -15.16
N LEU A 16 -7.99 0.69 -16.25
CA LEU A 16 -7.28 1.16 -17.43
C LEU A 16 -8.29 1.41 -18.54
N GLU A 17 -8.34 2.63 -19.05
CA GLU A 17 -9.32 2.97 -20.08
C GLU A 17 -8.88 4.11 -21.00
N TYR A 18 -9.35 4.02 -22.25
CA TYR A 18 -9.28 5.12 -23.21
C TYR A 18 -10.36 4.96 -24.29
N ASP A 19 -10.72 6.07 -24.93
CA ASP A 19 -11.60 6.07 -26.10
C ASP A 19 -10.81 5.68 -27.35
N THR A 20 -11.28 4.65 -28.06
CA THR A 20 -10.55 4.06 -29.19
C THR A 20 -10.56 4.97 -30.43
N ALA A 21 -11.56 5.84 -30.58
CA ALA A 21 -11.62 6.77 -31.70
C ALA A 21 -10.68 7.96 -31.50
N ALA A 22 -10.54 8.43 -30.25
CA ALA A 22 -9.60 9.48 -29.89
C ALA A 22 -8.12 9.02 -29.89
N ASN A 23 -7.88 7.71 -29.83
CA ASN A 23 -6.54 7.11 -29.73
C ASN A 23 -6.35 5.96 -30.74
N PRO A 24 -6.45 6.21 -32.05
CA PRO A 24 -6.56 5.16 -33.07
C PRO A 24 -5.26 4.37 -33.31
N THR A 25 -4.11 4.92 -32.90
CA THR A 25 -2.80 4.30 -33.09
C THR A 25 -2.35 3.45 -31.90
N ILE A 26 -3.06 3.52 -30.77
CA ILE A 26 -2.67 2.82 -29.54
C ILE A 26 -3.06 1.34 -29.62
N ASP A 27 -2.06 0.47 -29.51
CA ASP A 27 -2.22 -0.96 -29.28
C ASP A 27 -2.47 -1.22 -27.79
N GLY A 28 -3.75 -1.40 -27.43
CA GLY A 28 -4.19 -1.57 -26.05
C GLY A 28 -3.58 -2.78 -25.30
N PRO A 29 -3.56 -3.99 -25.88
CA PRO A 29 -2.81 -5.13 -25.36
C PRO A 29 -1.34 -4.82 -25.03
N ARG A 30 -0.62 -4.24 -25.99
CA ARG A 30 0.79 -3.84 -25.79
C ARG A 30 0.93 -2.79 -24.70
N LEU A 31 0.08 -1.76 -24.71
CA LEU A 31 0.10 -0.68 -23.73
C LEU A 31 -0.15 -1.21 -22.31
N THR A 32 -1.08 -2.17 -22.17
CA THR A 32 -1.34 -2.87 -20.89
C THR A 32 -0.11 -3.61 -20.40
N SER A 33 0.56 -4.37 -21.28
CA SER A 33 1.78 -5.10 -20.93
C SER A 33 2.89 -4.15 -20.50
N ASN A 34 3.08 -3.05 -21.22
CA ASN A 34 4.07 -2.01 -20.88
C ASN A 34 3.75 -1.37 -19.52
N PHE A 35 2.48 -1.05 -19.26
CA PHE A 35 2.06 -0.46 -17.98
C PHE A 35 2.33 -1.43 -16.82
N ILE A 36 1.97 -2.71 -16.96
CA ILE A 36 2.29 -3.74 -15.95
C ILE A 36 3.80 -3.81 -15.70
N GLN A 37 4.63 -3.85 -16.76
CA GLN A 37 6.08 -3.90 -16.62
C GLN A 37 6.63 -2.67 -15.89
N PHE A 38 6.13 -1.47 -16.20
CA PHE A 38 6.51 -0.25 -15.49
C PHE A 38 6.19 -0.38 -13.99
N VAL A 39 4.96 -0.78 -13.64
CA VAL A 39 4.53 -0.95 -12.24
C VAL A 39 5.37 -2.01 -11.52
N LEU A 40 5.65 -3.15 -12.15
CA LEU A 40 6.48 -4.20 -11.55
C LEU A 40 7.91 -3.72 -11.28
N ASN A 41 8.52 -3.00 -12.22
CA ASN A 41 9.86 -2.45 -12.05
C ASN A 41 9.89 -1.34 -10.98
N PHE A 42 8.83 -0.53 -10.91
CA PHE A 42 8.63 0.46 -9.86
C PHE A 42 8.54 -0.18 -8.47
N MET A 43 7.78 -1.27 -8.34
CA MET A 43 7.60 -2.02 -7.10
C MET A 43 8.91 -2.67 -6.64
N ARG A 44 9.57 -3.42 -7.53
CA ARG A 44 10.83 -4.13 -7.22
C ARG A 44 11.92 -3.21 -6.70
N LYS A 45 12.00 -1.97 -7.19
CA LYS A 45 13.02 -1.00 -6.77
C LYS A 45 12.79 -0.39 -5.40
N ARG A 46 11.54 -0.36 -4.94
CA ARG A 46 11.20 0.21 -3.64
C ARG A 46 11.43 -0.79 -2.50
N SER A 47 11.28 -2.09 -2.77
CA SER A 47 11.60 -3.13 -1.79
C SER A 47 11.73 -4.50 -2.45
N ASP A 48 12.68 -5.31 -1.96
CA ASP A 48 12.82 -6.73 -2.31
C ASP A 48 11.54 -7.54 -1.96
N ASP A 49 10.78 -7.08 -0.96
CA ASP A 49 9.50 -7.68 -0.58
C ASP A 49 8.37 -7.45 -1.61
N LEU A 50 8.58 -6.51 -2.54
CA LEU A 50 7.66 -6.17 -3.61
C LEU A 50 8.11 -6.72 -4.98
N ASP A 51 8.90 -7.80 -4.99
CA ASP A 51 9.25 -8.51 -6.22
C ASP A 51 8.10 -9.40 -6.70
N TYR A 52 7.40 -8.94 -7.73
CA TYR A 52 6.31 -9.63 -8.41
C TYR A 52 6.63 -9.80 -9.90
N SER A 53 5.85 -10.66 -10.56
CA SER A 53 5.92 -10.90 -11.98
C SER A 53 4.57 -10.67 -12.66
N ILE A 54 4.54 -10.69 -13.99
CA ILE A 54 3.29 -10.62 -14.76
C ILE A 54 2.33 -11.78 -14.45
N LYS A 55 2.83 -12.90 -13.92
CA LYS A 55 2.01 -14.04 -13.47
C LYS A 55 1.28 -13.77 -12.16
N ASP A 56 1.62 -12.69 -11.47
CA ASP A 56 0.97 -12.25 -10.24
C ASP A 56 -0.11 -11.19 -10.50
N VAL A 57 -0.41 -10.87 -11.76
CA VAL A 57 -1.38 -9.85 -12.15
C VAL A 57 -2.54 -10.50 -12.89
N LEU A 58 -3.73 -10.47 -12.28
CA LEU A 58 -4.95 -10.84 -12.98
C LEU A 58 -5.37 -9.69 -13.89
N VAL A 59 -5.54 -9.97 -15.18
CA VAL A 59 -5.97 -9.01 -16.19
C VAL A 59 -7.39 -9.34 -16.62
N LEU A 60 -8.32 -8.42 -16.40
CA LEU A 60 -9.69 -8.51 -16.88
C LEU A 60 -9.92 -7.53 -18.02
N ASP A 61 -10.71 -7.94 -19.01
CA ASP A 61 -11.04 -7.17 -20.20
C ASP A 61 -12.56 -6.99 -20.31
N SER A 62 -12.99 -5.76 -20.57
CA SER A 62 -14.36 -5.42 -21.01
C SER A 62 -14.34 -4.44 -22.19
N THR A 63 -13.29 -4.53 -23.00
CA THR A 63 -13.06 -3.70 -24.18
C THR A 63 -14.23 -3.86 -25.16
N SER A 64 -14.70 -2.72 -25.66
CA SER A 64 -15.77 -2.61 -26.65
C SER A 64 -15.22 -1.98 -27.93
N ARG A 65 -16.08 -1.85 -28.95
CA ARG A 65 -15.73 -1.14 -30.20
C ARG A 65 -15.41 0.35 -30.01
N LYS A 66 -15.90 0.97 -28.93
CA LYS A 66 -15.76 2.42 -28.69
C LYS A 66 -14.77 2.76 -27.58
N LYS A 67 -14.47 1.79 -26.71
CA LYS A 67 -13.74 2.02 -25.47
C LYS A 67 -12.90 0.82 -25.14
N PHE A 68 -11.61 1.05 -24.96
CA PHE A 68 -10.70 0.13 -24.30
C PHE A 68 -10.95 0.17 -22.79
N SER A 69 -11.08 -0.98 -22.14
CA SER A 69 -11.34 -1.04 -20.69
C SER A 69 -10.81 -2.33 -20.08
N ARG A 70 -9.87 -2.20 -19.15
CA ARG A 70 -9.28 -3.32 -18.41
C ARG A 70 -9.18 -3.04 -16.93
N HIS A 71 -9.36 -4.10 -16.13
CA HIS A 71 -8.95 -4.07 -14.74
C HIS A 71 -7.67 -4.88 -14.55
N LEU A 72 -6.71 -4.32 -13.85
CA LEU A 72 -5.55 -5.03 -13.34
C LEU A 72 -5.73 -5.27 -11.85
N ILE A 73 -5.57 -6.50 -11.38
CA ILE A 73 -5.63 -6.84 -9.96
C ILE A 73 -4.37 -7.62 -9.59
N PHE A 74 -3.46 -6.95 -8.90
CA PHE A 74 -2.21 -7.54 -8.44
C PHE A 74 -2.50 -8.45 -7.24
N GLN A 75 -2.06 -9.70 -7.34
CA GLN A 75 -2.22 -10.71 -6.30
C GLN A 75 -1.11 -10.58 -5.26
N THR A 76 -0.98 -9.39 -4.68
CA THR A 76 0.04 -9.07 -3.68
C THR A 76 -0.01 -10.03 -2.48
N LYS A 77 1.14 -10.20 -1.83
CA LYS A 77 1.29 -10.98 -0.59
C LYS A 77 0.73 -10.22 0.61
N ASP A 78 0.84 -8.89 0.60
CA ASP A 78 0.43 -7.98 1.65
C ASP A 78 -0.52 -6.90 1.07
N PRO A 79 -1.52 -6.40 1.82
CA PRO A 79 -2.44 -5.36 1.38
C PRO A 79 -1.91 -3.94 1.58
N PHE A 80 -2.54 -2.99 0.91
CA PHE A 80 -2.58 -1.59 1.31
C PHE A 80 -3.63 -1.39 2.41
N LEU A 81 -3.43 -0.37 3.25
CA LEU A 81 -4.33 -0.07 4.38
C LEU A 81 -5.80 0.02 3.92
N ASP A 82 -6.03 0.75 2.84
CA ASP A 82 -7.32 0.95 2.19
C ASP A 82 -7.11 1.32 0.71
N ASN A 83 -8.19 1.59 0.00
CA ASN A 83 -8.10 2.00 -1.40
C ASN A 83 -7.59 3.45 -1.58
N ILE A 84 -7.60 4.28 -0.54
CA ILE A 84 -7.02 5.63 -0.56
C ILE A 84 -5.49 5.52 -0.58
N ALA A 85 -4.91 4.62 0.21
CA ALA A 85 -3.49 4.30 0.20
C ALA A 85 -3.06 3.71 -1.15
N VAL A 86 -3.89 2.87 -1.79
CA VAL A 86 -3.65 2.44 -3.18
C VAL A 86 -3.58 3.66 -4.11
N GLY A 87 -4.52 4.59 -4.00
CA GLY A 87 -4.49 5.84 -4.80
C GLY A 87 -3.22 6.66 -4.58
N LYS A 88 -2.75 6.79 -3.34
CA LYS A 88 -1.45 7.45 -3.04
C LYS A 88 -0.28 6.73 -3.73
N PHE A 89 -0.23 5.40 -3.64
CA PHE A 89 0.81 4.60 -4.29
C PHE A 89 0.79 4.76 -5.82
N VAL A 90 -0.40 4.78 -6.40
CA VAL A 90 -0.57 4.99 -7.85
C VAL A 90 -0.11 6.39 -8.25
N ASN A 91 -0.35 7.43 -7.44
CA ASN A 91 0.22 8.75 -7.72
C ASN A 91 1.75 8.73 -7.76
N LEU A 92 2.42 8.02 -6.85
CA LEU A 92 3.88 7.88 -6.89
C LEU A 92 4.35 7.22 -8.21
N ILE A 93 3.58 6.27 -8.74
CA ILE A 93 3.86 5.68 -10.07
C ILE A 93 3.73 6.74 -11.17
N LEU A 94 2.66 7.54 -11.14
CA LEU A 94 2.45 8.62 -12.12
C LEU A 94 3.52 9.72 -12.02
N GLU A 95 4.03 10.00 -10.82
CA GLU A 95 5.15 10.91 -10.59
C GLU A 95 6.45 10.36 -11.17
N ASP A 96 6.76 9.09 -10.97
CA ASP A 96 7.94 8.45 -11.58
C ASP A 96 7.85 8.50 -13.12
N ILE A 97 6.66 8.24 -13.69
CA ILE A 97 6.42 8.36 -15.14
C ILE A 97 6.65 9.82 -15.60
N HIS A 98 6.04 10.78 -14.92
CA HIS A 98 6.21 12.19 -15.26
C HIS A 98 7.67 12.63 -15.15
N GLY A 99 8.34 12.24 -14.06
CA GLY A 99 9.73 12.55 -13.78
C GLY A 99 10.67 11.99 -14.83
N CYS A 100 10.51 10.74 -15.26
CA CYS A 100 11.37 10.17 -16.29
C CYS A 100 11.16 10.89 -17.65
N LEU A 101 9.91 11.19 -18.01
CA LEU A 101 9.59 11.90 -19.25
C LEU A 101 10.15 13.34 -19.27
N ILE A 102 9.93 14.14 -18.22
CA ILE A 102 10.40 15.54 -18.18
C ILE A 102 11.92 15.64 -18.14
N ASN A 103 12.58 14.73 -17.43
CA ASN A 103 14.04 14.75 -17.31
C ASN A 103 14.75 14.09 -18.49
N HIS A 104 14.01 13.45 -19.41
CA HIS A 104 14.62 12.83 -20.57
C HIS A 104 15.14 13.85 -21.58
N GLN A 105 16.41 13.69 -21.93
CA GLN A 105 17.11 14.58 -22.85
C GLN A 105 17.74 13.75 -23.96
N CYS A 106 17.23 13.87 -25.18
CA CYS A 106 17.86 13.28 -26.37
C CYS A 106 17.71 14.20 -27.59
N SER A 107 18.53 13.98 -28.63
CA SER A 107 18.54 14.83 -29.82
C SER A 107 17.19 14.87 -30.55
N ALA A 108 16.38 13.80 -30.47
CA ALA A 108 15.01 13.80 -31.01
C ALA A 108 14.06 14.71 -30.22
N VAL A 109 14.34 14.96 -28.94
CA VAL A 109 13.52 15.75 -28.02
C VAL A 109 14.00 17.20 -27.89
N MET A 110 15.28 17.50 -28.17
CA MET A 110 15.93 18.79 -27.92
C MET A 110 15.61 19.92 -28.91
N ASN A 111 14.87 19.67 -29.98
CA ASN A 111 14.58 20.70 -30.99
C ASN A 111 13.47 21.70 -30.60
N SER A 112 13.02 21.71 -29.35
CA SER A 112 11.92 22.56 -28.88
C SER A 112 11.95 22.80 -27.37
N GLN A 113 12.71 23.81 -26.91
CA GLN A 113 12.59 24.33 -25.53
C GLN A 113 12.73 25.85 -25.45
N THR A 114 11.77 26.49 -24.80
CA THR A 114 11.98 27.71 -24.01
C THR A 114 11.18 27.65 -22.69
N GLN A 115 11.94 27.75 -21.59
CA GLN A 115 11.65 28.26 -20.23
C GLN A 115 10.80 27.45 -19.23
N GLN A 116 11.41 27.27 -18.04
CA GLN A 116 10.90 26.67 -16.80
C GLN A 116 10.19 27.71 -15.92
N SER A 117 9.22 27.27 -15.12
CA SER A 117 8.75 28.01 -13.94
C SER A 117 8.56 27.07 -12.73
N GLN A 118 8.83 27.64 -11.55
CA GLN A 118 8.86 27.00 -10.22
C GLN A 118 7.46 26.92 -9.61
N HIS A 119 7.17 25.88 -8.81
CA HIS A 119 5.96 25.83 -7.99
C HIS A 119 6.19 25.42 -6.53
N SER A 120 5.46 26.12 -5.67
CA SER A 120 5.36 26.05 -4.22
C SER A 120 4.43 24.92 -3.73
N GLN A 121 4.73 24.37 -2.55
CA GLN A 121 3.99 23.27 -1.92
C GLN A 121 2.69 23.74 -1.24
N SER A 122 1.56 23.16 -1.64
CA SER A 122 0.33 23.06 -0.83
C SER A 122 -0.24 21.65 -0.94
N TYR A 123 -0.97 21.21 0.09
CA TYR A 123 -1.60 19.90 0.17
C TYR A 123 -2.71 19.76 -0.89
N PHE A 124 -2.64 18.76 -1.77
CA PHE A 124 -3.57 18.59 -2.91
C PHE A 124 -4.25 17.21 -2.93
N ASP A 125 -5.49 17.18 -3.42
CA ASP A 125 -6.21 15.98 -3.83
C ASP A 125 -5.43 15.24 -4.94
N SER A 126 -5.31 13.93 -4.83
CA SER A 126 -4.73 13.01 -5.82
C SER A 126 -5.11 13.32 -7.27
N THR A 127 -6.38 13.64 -7.52
CA THR A 127 -6.88 13.95 -8.87
C THR A 127 -6.42 15.31 -9.36
N VAL A 128 -6.28 16.29 -8.46
CA VAL A 128 -5.76 17.63 -8.78
C VAL A 128 -4.27 17.57 -9.06
N PHE A 129 -3.53 16.78 -8.29
CA PHE A 129 -2.11 16.58 -8.49
C PHE A 129 -1.81 15.89 -9.82
N ALA A 130 -2.49 14.77 -10.13
CA ALA A 130 -2.32 14.07 -11.40
C ALA A 130 -2.62 14.95 -12.63
N ARG A 131 -3.57 15.89 -12.51
CA ARG A 131 -3.86 16.90 -13.55
C ARG A 131 -2.72 17.89 -13.75
N ASN A 132 -2.04 18.31 -12.69
CA ASN A 132 -0.89 19.22 -12.78
C ASN A 132 0.32 18.58 -13.47
N LEU A 133 0.50 17.26 -13.30
CA LEU A 133 1.53 16.52 -14.06
C LEU A 133 1.22 16.52 -15.56
N LEU A 134 -0.04 16.28 -15.94
CA LEU A 134 -0.45 16.20 -17.33
C LEU A 134 -0.28 17.53 -18.08
N SER A 135 -0.61 18.66 -17.45
CA SER A 135 -0.49 19.97 -18.11
C SER A 135 0.96 20.29 -18.51
N THR A 136 1.93 19.83 -17.73
CA THR A 136 3.37 19.98 -18.03
C THR A 136 3.81 19.07 -19.18
N LEU A 137 3.19 17.90 -19.31
CA LEU A 137 3.53 16.91 -20.34
C LEU A 137 2.80 17.12 -21.66
N GLU A 138 1.61 17.70 -21.67
CA GLU A 138 0.76 17.86 -22.86
C GLU A 138 1.50 18.59 -23.99
N SER A 139 2.24 19.65 -23.65
CA SER A 139 3.07 20.40 -24.61
C SER A 139 4.30 19.63 -25.12
N HIS A 140 4.61 18.49 -24.51
CA HIS A 140 5.82 17.71 -24.71
C HIS A 140 5.59 16.35 -25.38
N ILE A 141 4.34 15.87 -25.50
CA ILE A 141 3.98 14.55 -26.01
C ILE A 141 4.57 14.29 -27.40
N LEU A 142 4.40 15.24 -28.33
CA LEU A 142 4.84 15.09 -29.73
C LEU A 142 6.35 14.88 -29.88
N ARG A 143 7.16 15.30 -28.89
CA ARG A 143 8.62 15.15 -28.93
C ARG A 143 9.08 13.70 -28.79
N PHE A 144 8.22 12.81 -28.29
CA PHE A 144 8.54 11.42 -28.04
C PHE A 144 8.17 10.48 -29.18
N GLU A 145 7.47 10.95 -30.23
CA GLU A 145 6.98 10.13 -31.34
C GLU A 145 8.09 9.31 -32.04
N HIS A 146 9.31 9.86 -32.08
CA HIS A 146 10.49 9.21 -32.68
C HIS A 146 11.59 8.90 -31.67
N CYS A 147 11.27 8.90 -30.37
CA CYS A 147 12.25 8.61 -29.32
C CYS A 147 12.39 7.10 -29.09
N ASP A 148 13.45 6.51 -29.65
CA ASP A 148 13.82 5.10 -29.42
C ASP A 148 14.74 4.89 -28.21
N CYS A 149 15.04 5.94 -27.43
CA CYS A 149 15.76 5.81 -26.18
C CYS A 149 15.00 4.90 -25.21
N ILE A 150 15.75 4.09 -24.46
CA ILE A 150 15.22 3.24 -23.41
C ILE A 150 15.40 3.98 -22.09
N ASP A 151 14.34 4.00 -21.29
CA ASP A 151 14.43 4.39 -19.90
C ASP A 151 15.08 3.26 -19.12
N ASP A 152 16.32 3.47 -18.65
CA ASP A 152 17.04 2.50 -17.83
C ASP A 152 16.24 2.08 -16.59
N TYR A 153 15.31 2.94 -16.15
CA TYR A 153 14.50 2.64 -15.00
C TYR A 153 13.45 1.54 -15.27
N SER A 154 12.59 1.76 -16.25
CA SER A 154 11.48 0.86 -16.58
C SER A 154 11.84 -0.19 -17.63
N GLN A 155 12.99 -0.05 -18.30
CA GLN A 155 13.41 -0.86 -19.45
C GLN A 155 12.44 -0.75 -20.64
N LEU A 156 11.63 0.32 -20.68
CA LEU A 156 10.71 0.64 -21.76
C LEU A 156 11.27 1.77 -22.62
N LYS A 157 10.85 1.83 -23.89
CA LYS A 157 11.18 2.99 -24.71
C LYS A 157 10.38 4.20 -24.24
N PHE A 158 10.98 5.39 -24.31
CA PHE A 158 10.28 6.62 -23.94
C PHE A 158 9.02 6.86 -24.79
N LYS A 159 9.03 6.47 -26.07
CA LYS A 159 7.83 6.49 -26.93
C LYS A 159 6.72 5.53 -26.48
N ASP A 160 7.05 4.49 -25.71
CA ASP A 160 6.05 3.59 -25.14
C ASP A 160 5.54 4.11 -23.79
N ILE A 161 6.39 4.79 -23.01
CA ILE A 161 6.01 5.40 -21.72
C ILE A 161 5.07 6.58 -21.93
N ILE A 162 5.30 7.40 -22.96
CA ILE A 162 4.44 8.56 -23.25
C ILE A 162 3.00 8.14 -23.62
N GLU A 163 2.79 6.92 -24.14
CA GLU A 163 1.46 6.39 -24.46
C GLU A 163 0.62 6.07 -23.22
N PHE A 164 1.19 6.09 -22.00
CA PHE A 164 0.39 6.08 -20.76
C PHE A 164 -0.42 7.37 -20.59
N ILE A 165 -0.23 8.35 -21.46
CA ILE A 165 -1.03 9.57 -21.59
C ILE A 165 -1.87 9.44 -22.86
N VAL A 166 -3.18 9.46 -22.69
CA VAL A 166 -4.16 9.23 -23.76
C VAL A 166 -5.02 10.47 -24.00
N ASN A 167 -5.46 10.67 -25.23
CA ASN A 167 -6.38 11.75 -25.58
C ASN A 167 -7.77 11.50 -25.02
N LYS A 168 -8.40 12.54 -24.48
CA LYS A 168 -9.81 12.51 -24.09
C LYS A 168 -10.71 12.54 -25.33
N ASN A 169 -11.87 11.91 -25.22
CA ASN A 169 -12.86 11.86 -26.29
C ASN A 169 -13.55 13.20 -26.57
N ASP A 170 -13.61 14.09 -25.58
CA ASP A 170 -14.22 15.42 -25.68
C ASP A 170 -13.28 16.47 -26.29
N GLY A 171 -12.04 16.08 -26.63
CA GLY A 171 -11.02 16.99 -27.15
C GLY A 171 -10.48 17.99 -26.14
N SER A 172 -10.81 17.86 -24.85
CA SER A 172 -10.35 18.77 -23.77
C SER A 172 -8.90 18.51 -23.32
N GLY A 173 -8.10 17.90 -24.19
CA GLY A 173 -6.70 17.54 -23.93
C GLY A 173 -6.51 16.07 -23.55
N VAL A 174 -5.56 15.82 -22.67
CA VAL A 174 -5.10 14.47 -22.32
C VAL A 174 -5.46 14.01 -20.90
N THR A 175 -5.40 12.71 -20.67
CA THR A 175 -5.57 12.06 -19.37
C THR A 175 -4.60 10.88 -19.22
N TRP A 176 -4.39 10.40 -18.00
CA TRP A 176 -3.68 9.15 -17.78
C TRP A 176 -4.50 7.96 -18.29
N PHE A 177 -3.82 6.94 -18.79
CA PHE A 177 -4.38 5.64 -19.16
C PHE A 177 -5.02 4.92 -17.95
N CYS A 178 -4.52 5.19 -16.73
CA CYS A 178 -5.11 4.74 -15.48
C CYS A 178 -6.12 5.76 -14.94
N ASP A 179 -7.38 5.36 -14.71
CA ASP A 179 -8.40 6.17 -14.06
C ASP A 179 -8.10 6.33 -12.56
N MET A 180 -7.70 7.52 -12.15
CA MET A 180 -7.47 7.86 -10.73
C MET A 180 -8.77 8.05 -9.93
N GLY A 181 -9.92 8.18 -10.60
CA GLY A 181 -11.21 8.37 -9.95
C GLY A 181 -11.65 7.17 -9.11
N VAL A 182 -11.06 5.99 -9.31
CA VAL A 182 -11.41 4.74 -8.60
C VAL A 182 -10.91 4.66 -7.15
N TYR A 183 -10.06 5.59 -6.72
CA TYR A 183 -9.48 5.58 -5.38
C TYR A 183 -10.22 6.53 -4.43
N THR A 184 -11.54 6.35 -4.32
CA THR A 184 -12.42 7.13 -3.45
C THR A 184 -13.13 6.26 -2.42
N LYS A 185 -13.50 6.83 -1.28
CA LYS A 185 -14.17 6.07 -0.21
C LYS A 185 -15.42 5.36 -0.75
N ASN A 186 -15.57 4.08 -0.41
CA ASN A 186 -16.70 3.24 -0.81
C ASN A 186 -16.90 3.16 -2.34
N ARG A 187 -15.81 3.23 -3.12
CA ARG A 187 -15.88 3.05 -4.58
C ARG A 187 -16.42 1.66 -4.91
N ALA A 188 -17.51 1.62 -5.68
CA ALA A 188 -17.95 0.41 -6.33
C ALA A 188 -16.98 0.04 -7.48
N PHE A 189 -16.47 -1.19 -7.46
CA PHE A 189 -15.62 -1.73 -8.51
C PHE A 189 -16.31 -2.93 -9.16
N ARG A 190 -16.49 -2.91 -10.48
CA ARG A 190 -17.34 -3.87 -11.19
C ARG A 190 -16.72 -5.27 -11.16
N LEU A 191 -17.54 -6.27 -10.82
CA LEU A 191 -17.11 -7.66 -10.64
C LEU A 191 -16.86 -8.39 -11.96
N LEU A 192 -16.07 -9.46 -11.88
CA LEU A 192 -15.89 -10.45 -12.93
C LEU A 192 -17.26 -10.98 -13.41
N ARG A 193 -17.42 -11.13 -14.73
CA ARG A 193 -18.66 -11.54 -15.41
C ARG A 193 -19.86 -10.61 -15.20
N SER A 194 -19.68 -9.42 -14.65
CA SER A 194 -20.74 -8.39 -14.56
C SER A 194 -20.60 -7.31 -15.64
N SER A 195 -21.73 -6.85 -16.17
CA SER A 195 -21.82 -5.68 -17.06
C SER A 195 -22.32 -4.44 -16.31
N LYS A 196 -22.19 -3.26 -16.95
CA LYS A 196 -22.94 -2.07 -16.50
C LYS A 196 -24.42 -2.28 -16.85
N PHE A 197 -25.31 -1.59 -16.14
CA PHE A 197 -26.73 -1.58 -16.48
C PHE A 197 -26.92 -1.18 -17.96
N ASP A 198 -27.78 -1.91 -18.67
CA ASP A 198 -28.02 -1.79 -20.12
C ASP A 198 -26.79 -1.97 -21.03
N LYS A 199 -25.73 -2.60 -20.54
CA LYS A 199 -24.55 -2.99 -21.32
C LYS A 199 -24.39 -4.50 -21.34
N GLN A 200 -23.79 -5.01 -22.42
CA GLN A 200 -23.53 -6.44 -22.60
C GLN A 200 -22.06 -6.78 -22.32
N GLU A 201 -21.20 -5.77 -22.30
CA GLU A 201 -19.76 -5.90 -22.08
C GLU A 201 -19.46 -6.24 -20.61
N CYS A 202 -19.34 -7.53 -20.35
CA CYS A 202 -18.91 -8.08 -19.06
C CYS A 202 -17.39 -8.13 -18.97
N PHE A 203 -16.85 -7.96 -17.76
CA PHE A 203 -15.45 -8.27 -17.52
C PHE A 203 -15.22 -9.78 -17.64
N THR A 204 -14.26 -10.16 -18.47
CA THR A 204 -13.76 -11.54 -18.61
C THR A 204 -12.25 -11.56 -18.47
N VAL A 205 -11.63 -12.73 -18.30
CA VAL A 205 -10.16 -12.83 -18.25
C VAL A 205 -9.61 -12.46 -19.62
N ALA A 206 -8.66 -11.53 -19.67
CA ALA A 206 -8.07 -11.07 -20.93
C ALA A 206 -7.30 -12.21 -21.63
N PRO A 207 -7.27 -12.27 -22.98
CA PRO A 207 -6.56 -13.33 -23.72
C PRO A 207 -5.08 -13.46 -23.36
N GLU A 208 -4.40 -12.35 -23.09
CA GLU A 208 -2.97 -12.29 -22.72
C GLU A 208 -2.70 -12.44 -21.21
N ASN A 209 -3.73 -12.65 -20.40
CA ASN A 209 -3.56 -12.83 -18.95
C ASN A 209 -2.64 -14.02 -18.66
N GLN A 210 -1.61 -13.79 -17.84
CA GLN A 210 -0.65 -14.83 -17.45
C GLN A 210 -0.86 -15.36 -16.02
N TRP A 211 -1.70 -14.71 -15.23
CA TRP A 211 -2.09 -15.22 -13.92
C TRP A 211 -2.93 -16.50 -14.05
N GLN A 212 -2.66 -17.50 -13.22
CA GLN A 212 -3.39 -18.76 -13.23
C GLN A 212 -3.81 -19.16 -11.82
N PRO A 213 -4.98 -19.80 -11.66
CA PRO A 213 -5.40 -20.40 -10.39
C PRO A 213 -4.45 -21.54 -9.97
N ILE A 214 -4.28 -21.73 -8.66
CA ILE A 214 -3.39 -22.73 -8.08
C ILE A 214 -4.17 -24.01 -7.80
N PHE A 215 -3.78 -25.11 -8.44
CA PHE A 215 -4.40 -26.42 -8.21
C PHE A 215 -3.63 -27.23 -7.17
N ARG A 216 -4.28 -27.57 -6.04
CA ARG A 216 -3.75 -28.54 -5.06
C ARG A 216 -4.54 -29.84 -5.16
N ARG A 217 -4.11 -30.74 -6.06
CA ARG A 217 -4.64 -32.11 -6.30
C ARG A 217 -6.17 -32.20 -6.51
N SER A 218 -6.54 -32.65 -7.70
CA SER A 218 -7.92 -32.84 -8.16
C SER A 218 -8.71 -33.83 -7.28
N HIS A 219 -9.85 -33.39 -6.75
CA HIS A 219 -10.95 -34.30 -6.39
C HIS A 219 -11.87 -34.41 -7.61
N PRO A 220 -12.02 -35.58 -8.24
CA PRO A 220 -12.76 -35.72 -9.47
C PRO A 220 -14.25 -35.87 -9.20
N HIS A 221 -14.91 -34.83 -8.68
CA HIS A 221 -16.38 -34.77 -8.65
C HIS A 221 -16.85 -33.32 -8.76
N SER A 222 -17.36 -32.92 -9.93
CA SER A 222 -18.21 -31.73 -10.03
C SER A 222 -19.49 -32.08 -10.77
N CYS A 223 -20.62 -31.88 -10.10
CA CYS A 223 -21.93 -31.77 -10.73
C CYS A 223 -21.91 -30.58 -11.71
N SER A 224 -22.52 -30.72 -12.89
CA SER A 224 -22.42 -29.78 -14.02
C SER A 224 -23.04 -28.39 -13.80
N LYS A 225 -23.54 -28.09 -12.58
CA LYS A 225 -24.15 -26.81 -12.21
C LYS A 225 -23.32 -25.96 -11.24
N GLU A 226 -22.31 -26.54 -10.58
CA GLU A 226 -21.46 -25.80 -9.64
C GLU A 226 -20.29 -25.13 -10.37
N PRO A 227 -19.87 -23.91 -9.96
CA PRO A 227 -18.66 -23.29 -10.49
C PRO A 227 -17.45 -24.17 -10.21
N THR A 228 -16.59 -24.33 -11.23
CA THR A 228 -15.33 -25.05 -11.08
C THR A 228 -14.43 -24.37 -10.04
N GLU A 229 -13.51 -25.12 -9.43
CA GLU A 229 -12.53 -24.53 -8.50
C GLU A 229 -11.71 -23.41 -9.16
N ALA A 230 -11.38 -23.56 -10.44
CA ALA A 230 -10.70 -22.52 -11.21
C ALA A 230 -11.54 -21.24 -11.35
N GLU A 231 -12.85 -21.35 -11.55
CA GLU A 231 -13.76 -20.21 -11.60
C GLU A 231 -13.90 -19.55 -10.23
N ARG A 232 -14.01 -20.33 -9.15
CA ARG A 232 -14.04 -19.82 -7.77
C ARG A 232 -12.77 -19.04 -7.45
N GLN A 233 -11.59 -19.61 -7.76
CA GLN A 233 -10.31 -18.94 -7.51
C GLN A 233 -10.15 -17.67 -8.36
N THR A 234 -10.52 -17.71 -9.65
CA THR A 234 -10.48 -16.53 -10.52
C THR A 234 -11.39 -15.43 -10.00
N PHE A 235 -12.60 -15.78 -9.54
CA PHE A 235 -13.52 -14.83 -8.93
C PHE A 235 -12.91 -14.20 -7.66
N MET A 236 -12.35 -15.01 -6.75
CA MET A 236 -11.70 -14.51 -5.54
C MET A 236 -10.46 -13.65 -5.84
N ALA A 237 -9.70 -13.98 -6.89
CA ALA A 237 -8.57 -13.19 -7.34
C ALA A 237 -9.02 -11.81 -7.87
N ALA A 238 -10.18 -11.73 -8.53
CA ALA A 238 -10.75 -10.50 -9.09
C ALA A 238 -11.30 -9.51 -8.06
N LEU A 239 -11.48 -9.92 -6.81
CA LEU A 239 -11.92 -9.03 -5.73
C LEU A 239 -10.78 -8.09 -5.33
N VAL A 240 -11.03 -6.79 -5.35
CA VAL A 240 -10.03 -5.76 -5.00
C VAL A 240 -9.80 -5.65 -3.49
N TYR A 241 -10.76 -6.05 -2.66
CA TYR A 241 -10.52 -6.19 -1.24
C TYR A 241 -9.54 -7.34 -1.00
N PHE A 242 -8.69 -7.18 0.02
CA PHE A 242 -7.71 -8.19 0.36
C PHE A 242 -8.37 -9.34 1.12
N ASN A 243 -8.33 -10.53 0.52
CA ASN A 243 -9.05 -11.71 0.98
C ASN A 243 -8.12 -12.85 1.41
N LYS A 244 -6.93 -12.49 1.91
CA LYS A 244 -5.93 -13.41 2.46
C LYS A 244 -5.56 -12.98 3.88
N PRO A 245 -4.94 -13.86 4.69
CA PRO A 245 -4.40 -13.47 5.98
C PRO A 245 -3.38 -12.34 5.83
N ILE A 246 -3.55 -11.26 6.59
CA ILE A 246 -2.65 -10.09 6.57
C ILE A 246 -1.51 -10.35 7.55
N ARG A 247 -0.28 -10.16 7.10
CA ARG A 247 0.93 -10.26 7.95
C ARG A 247 1.48 -8.88 8.29
N ARG A 248 1.45 -7.99 7.30
CA ARG A 248 1.88 -6.59 7.37
C ARG A 248 1.12 -5.80 6.30
N PHE A 249 1.25 -4.48 6.32
CA PHE A 249 0.72 -3.61 5.28
C PHE A 249 1.84 -3.12 4.36
N ILE A 250 1.51 -2.88 3.10
CA ILE A 250 2.34 -2.10 2.19
C ILE A 250 2.16 -0.63 2.58
N HIS A 251 3.21 -0.04 3.15
CA HIS A 251 3.22 1.37 3.52
C HIS A 251 3.57 2.25 2.32
N VAL A 252 2.90 3.39 2.23
CA VAL A 252 3.20 4.44 1.25
C VAL A 252 3.75 5.62 2.05
N ASP A 253 5.07 5.71 2.12
CA ASP A 253 5.72 6.79 2.86
C ASP A 253 5.46 8.13 2.14
N ASP A 254 4.89 9.11 2.84
CA ASP A 254 4.67 10.48 2.32
C ASP A 254 6.01 11.26 2.18
N GLU A 255 7.17 10.69 2.56
CA GLU A 255 8.47 11.38 2.61
C GLU A 255 9.28 11.41 1.29
N SER A 256 8.80 10.82 0.19
CA SER A 256 9.57 10.74 -1.07
C SER A 256 9.63 12.03 -1.92
N PHE A 257 9.46 13.21 -1.30
CA PHE A 257 9.69 14.53 -1.92
C PHE A 257 11.00 15.21 -1.48
N SER A 258 12.04 14.44 -1.15
CA SER A 258 13.40 14.99 -1.12
C SER A 258 14.16 14.61 -2.39
N SER A 259 14.30 15.60 -3.26
CA SER A 259 15.14 15.61 -4.47
C SER A 259 16.40 14.75 -4.34
N VAL A 260 16.60 13.86 -5.31
CA VAL A 260 17.88 13.22 -5.63
C VAL A 260 18.95 14.30 -5.75
N LYS A 261 19.74 14.51 -4.71
CA LYS A 261 20.96 15.32 -4.82
C LYS A 261 22.04 14.46 -5.44
N SER A 262 22.38 14.83 -6.67
CA SER A 262 23.54 14.41 -7.42
C SER A 262 24.80 14.27 -6.55
N SER A 263 25.54 13.20 -6.83
CA SER A 263 26.89 12.96 -6.38
C SER A 263 27.83 14.12 -6.73
N ILE A 264 28.42 14.79 -5.73
CA ILE A 264 29.78 15.35 -5.75
C ILE A 264 30.25 15.62 -4.29
N SER A 265 31.49 15.19 -4.04
CA SER A 265 32.40 15.55 -2.94
C SER A 265 32.14 15.02 -1.51
N ARG A 266 32.98 14.05 -1.15
CA ARG A 266 33.44 13.82 0.23
C ARG A 266 34.05 15.11 0.78
N SER A 267 33.44 15.68 1.82
CA SER A 267 34.18 16.32 2.91
C SER A 267 33.30 16.46 4.15
N GLN A 268 33.74 15.79 5.21
CA GLN A 268 33.42 15.95 6.63
C GLN A 268 32.44 17.08 7.02
N GLN A 269 31.24 16.69 7.43
CA GLN A 269 30.59 17.22 8.65
C GLN A 269 29.83 16.08 9.34
N ARG A 270 30.45 15.51 10.38
CA ARG A 270 29.75 14.67 11.36
C ARG A 270 28.86 15.59 12.19
N SER A 271 27.55 15.60 11.92
CA SER A 271 26.56 16.05 12.89
C SER A 271 26.10 14.84 13.72
N SER A 272 26.11 15.04 15.02
CA SER A 272 25.95 14.02 16.04
C SER A 272 24.46 13.70 16.27
N GLN A 273 23.92 12.67 15.63
CA GLN A 273 22.66 12.03 16.02
C GLN A 273 22.85 10.51 16.10
N SER A 274 23.46 10.06 17.19
CA SER A 274 23.48 8.66 17.59
C SER A 274 22.47 8.51 18.73
N THR A 275 21.28 7.95 18.47
CA THR A 275 20.23 7.83 19.49
C THR A 275 19.48 6.49 19.47
N TYR A 276 19.91 5.59 20.36
CA TYR A 276 19.08 4.86 21.36
C TYR A 276 18.09 3.75 20.95
N ILE A 277 18.34 2.99 19.88
CA ILE A 277 17.56 1.78 19.53
C ILE A 277 18.51 0.58 19.43
N THR A 278 18.13 -0.58 20.01
CA THR A 278 18.90 -1.83 19.84
C THR A 278 18.52 -2.54 18.55
N ASP A 279 19.41 -3.34 17.98
CA ASP A 279 19.15 -4.10 16.74
C ASP A 279 17.83 -4.87 16.77
N ASP A 280 17.43 -5.42 17.92
CA ASP A 280 16.18 -6.15 18.06
C ASP A 280 14.93 -5.26 18.04
N ILE A 281 15.03 -4.03 18.58
CA ILE A 281 13.97 -3.03 18.44
C ILE A 281 13.97 -2.46 17.02
N GLN A 282 15.14 -2.30 16.40
CA GLN A 282 15.23 -1.84 15.01
C GLN A 282 14.59 -2.86 14.07
N LYS A 283 14.85 -4.16 14.25
CA LYS A 283 14.16 -5.24 13.54
C LYS A 283 12.65 -5.23 13.83
N LEU A 284 12.25 -5.13 15.09
CA LEU A 284 10.83 -5.05 15.45
C LEU A 284 10.14 -3.81 14.86
N SER A 285 10.87 -2.71 14.68
CA SER A 285 10.37 -1.48 14.06
C SER A 285 10.17 -1.63 12.56
N LEU A 286 10.79 -2.62 11.91
CA LEU A 286 10.50 -2.96 10.52
C LEU A 286 9.14 -3.67 10.40
N ASP A 287 8.79 -4.48 11.39
CA ASP A 287 7.54 -5.26 11.40
C ASP A 287 6.35 -4.51 12.04
N TYR A 288 6.61 -3.70 13.07
CA TYR A 288 5.60 -3.01 13.89
C TYR A 288 6.04 -1.57 14.27
N PRO A 289 6.22 -0.66 13.31
CA PRO A 289 6.74 0.68 13.56
C PRO A 289 5.85 1.50 14.51
N GLU A 290 4.52 1.41 14.39
CA GLU A 290 3.59 2.16 15.25
C GLU A 290 3.61 1.65 16.69
N LEU A 291 3.77 0.33 16.88
CA LEU A 291 3.98 -0.26 18.20
C LEU A 291 5.28 0.24 18.81
N VAL A 292 6.39 0.17 18.07
CA VAL A 292 7.69 0.63 18.57
C VAL A 292 7.66 2.13 18.87
N GLN A 293 7.02 2.95 18.02
CA GLN A 293 6.87 4.38 18.22
C GLN A 293 5.99 4.69 19.44
N PHE A 294 4.87 3.99 19.61
CA PHE A 294 4.00 4.11 20.78
C PHE A 294 4.75 3.76 22.07
N MET A 295 5.46 2.62 22.08
CA MET A 295 6.27 2.20 23.22
C MET A 295 7.40 3.20 23.51
N THR A 296 8.00 3.79 22.48
CA THR A 296 9.00 4.85 22.64
C THR A 296 8.39 6.11 23.26
N ASN A 297 7.18 6.50 22.86
CA ASN A 297 6.49 7.69 23.35
C ASN A 297 5.98 7.54 24.79
N ILE A 298 5.67 6.32 25.28
CA ILE A 298 5.28 6.10 26.69
C ILE A 298 6.33 6.65 27.67
N ALA A 299 7.63 6.56 27.33
CA ALA A 299 8.70 7.09 28.19
C ALA A 299 8.86 8.62 28.12
N ARG A 300 8.32 9.26 27.08
CA ARG A 300 8.44 10.70 26.86
C ARG A 300 7.37 11.50 27.61
N ASP A 301 6.23 10.90 27.89
CA ASP A 301 4.99 11.67 28.05
C ASP A 301 4.64 12.16 29.47
N LYS A 302 5.54 12.15 30.46
CA LYS A 302 5.14 12.54 31.84
C LYS A 302 6.19 13.27 32.68
N LYS A 303 6.14 14.61 32.67
CA LYS A 303 6.15 15.44 33.91
C LYS A 303 5.22 16.66 33.75
N PRO A 304 4.50 17.08 34.80
CA PRO A 304 3.56 18.22 34.76
C PRO A 304 4.21 19.60 34.50
N ASN A 305 5.54 19.71 34.38
CA ASN A 305 6.27 20.98 34.42
C ASN A 305 7.01 21.34 33.12
N GLY A 306 6.69 20.71 31.98
CA GLY A 306 7.05 21.24 30.65
C GLY A 306 8.53 21.26 30.23
N ILE A 307 9.44 20.62 30.97
CA ILE A 307 10.84 20.43 30.54
C ILE A 307 11.00 18.96 30.13
N GLU A 308 11.18 18.72 28.83
CA GLU A 308 11.54 17.41 28.27
C GLU A 308 12.88 16.95 28.84
N THR A 309 12.98 15.67 29.24
CA THR A 309 14.20 14.83 29.27
C THR A 309 14.02 13.66 30.26
N CYS A 310 13.50 12.53 29.79
CA CYS A 310 13.83 11.23 30.38
C CYS A 310 14.43 10.38 29.26
N MET A 311 15.75 10.32 29.20
CA MET A 311 16.48 9.59 28.16
C MET A 311 16.51 8.12 28.50
N SER A 312 15.39 7.43 28.27
CA SER A 312 15.30 5.99 28.55
C SER A 312 15.54 5.18 27.29
N ARG A 313 16.40 4.17 27.41
CA ARG A 313 16.65 3.21 26.34
C ARG A 313 15.60 2.11 26.39
N LEU A 314 15.07 1.78 25.23
CA LEU A 314 14.07 0.74 25.02
C LEU A 314 14.74 -0.54 24.50
N TYR A 315 14.43 -1.67 25.12
CA TYR A 315 14.95 -2.98 24.73
C TYR A 315 13.80 -3.97 24.56
N LYS A 316 13.86 -4.80 23.52
CA LYS A 316 13.06 -6.03 23.42
C LYS A 316 13.79 -7.10 24.22
N THR A 317 13.22 -7.58 25.31
CA THR A 317 13.92 -8.53 26.21
C THR A 317 13.40 -9.94 26.13
N LYS A 318 12.14 -10.12 25.73
CA LYS A 318 11.50 -11.42 25.61
C LYS A 318 10.38 -11.37 24.61
N GLU A 319 10.28 -12.41 23.79
CA GLU A 319 9.11 -12.71 22.99
C GLU A 319 8.67 -14.14 23.28
N VAL A 320 7.37 -14.34 23.44
CA VAL A 320 6.75 -15.66 23.56
C VAL A 320 5.69 -15.73 22.49
N GLN A 321 5.85 -16.63 21.53
CA GLN A 321 4.87 -16.88 20.48
C GLN A 321 4.56 -18.37 20.42
N ASN A 322 3.31 -18.71 20.66
CA ASN A 322 2.71 -20.03 20.45
C ASN A 322 1.23 -19.86 20.08
N ASP A 323 0.54 -20.97 19.79
CA ASP A 323 -0.85 -20.96 19.31
C ASP A 323 -1.82 -20.23 20.24
N PHE A 324 -1.52 -20.14 21.53
CA PHE A 324 -2.41 -19.56 22.56
C PHE A 324 -1.90 -18.23 23.15
N ARG A 325 -0.65 -17.84 22.86
CA ARG A 325 -0.01 -16.69 23.50
C ARG A 325 0.99 -16.04 22.56
N TRP A 326 0.84 -14.72 22.39
CA TRP A 326 1.84 -13.90 21.73
C TRP A 326 2.11 -12.66 22.57
N GLU A 327 3.24 -12.65 23.29
CA GLU A 327 3.63 -11.56 24.20
C GLU A 327 5.03 -11.05 23.87
N ILE A 328 5.19 -9.72 23.80
CA ILE A 328 6.50 -9.04 23.64
C ILE A 328 6.77 -8.18 24.88
N SER A 329 7.97 -8.30 25.45
CA SER A 329 8.41 -7.53 26.62
C SER A 329 9.36 -6.40 26.21
N PHE A 330 9.00 -5.18 26.59
CA PHE A 330 9.74 -3.94 26.37
C PHE A 330 10.33 -3.44 27.69
N LEU A 331 11.64 -3.56 27.88
CA LEU A 331 12.35 -3.07 29.05
C LEU A 331 12.77 -1.61 28.85
N TYR A 332 12.48 -0.79 29.85
CA TYR A 332 12.90 0.61 29.92
C TYR A 332 14.04 0.72 30.92
N THR A 333 15.17 1.22 30.45
CA THR A 333 16.35 1.49 31.30
C THR A 333 16.73 2.96 31.19
N GLY A 334 17.34 3.53 32.22
CA GLY A 334 17.60 4.97 32.30
C GLY A 334 16.60 5.66 33.23
N ASP A 335 16.21 6.89 32.93
CA ASP A 335 15.52 7.75 33.91
C ASP A 335 14.02 7.42 34.11
N TYR A 336 13.38 6.81 33.10
CA TYR A 336 11.98 6.44 33.14
C TYR A 336 11.78 5.09 33.82
N LYS A 337 11.58 5.14 35.13
CA LYS A 337 11.34 3.99 36.02
C LYS A 337 10.04 4.14 36.82
N TYR A 338 9.05 4.86 36.29
CA TYR A 338 7.78 5.12 36.99
C TYR A 338 7.02 3.81 37.20
N CYS A 339 6.73 3.45 38.45
CA CYS A 339 5.94 2.27 38.77
C CYS A 339 4.53 2.63 39.22
N GLU A 340 3.55 2.06 38.54
CA GLU A 340 2.13 2.31 38.78
C GLU A 340 1.62 1.74 40.10
N ARG A 341 2.34 0.78 40.69
CA ARG A 341 1.99 0.22 42.01
C ARG A 341 2.26 1.22 43.13
N ILE A 342 3.46 1.77 43.14
CA ILE A 342 3.95 2.68 44.19
C ILE A 342 3.76 4.15 43.83
N LYS A 343 3.26 4.44 42.62
CA LYS A 343 2.97 5.77 42.07
C LYS A 343 4.18 6.72 42.05
N ARG A 344 5.39 6.19 41.93
CA ARG A 344 6.65 6.95 41.85
C ARG A 344 7.71 6.21 41.03
N HIS A 345 8.81 6.89 40.71
CA HIS A 345 9.97 6.26 40.06
C HIS A 345 10.74 5.36 41.04
N HIS A 346 11.20 4.19 40.58
CA HIS A 346 12.21 3.40 41.29
C HIS A 346 13.59 4.07 41.19
N LYS A 347 14.40 3.93 42.23
CA LYS A 347 15.78 4.47 42.25
C LYS A 347 16.74 3.62 41.42
N GLN A 348 16.66 2.30 41.54
CA GLN A 348 17.60 1.36 40.89
C GLN A 348 16.90 0.41 39.92
N ASN A 349 15.80 -0.23 40.34
CA ASN A 349 15.13 -1.26 39.55
C ASN A 349 14.41 -0.69 38.31
N ASN A 350 14.59 -1.36 37.17
CA ASN A 350 13.95 -1.00 35.91
C ASN A 350 12.51 -1.49 35.84
N ILE A 351 11.72 -0.88 34.96
CA ILE A 351 10.35 -1.28 34.64
C ILE A 351 10.30 -1.88 33.24
N TYR A 352 9.32 -2.72 32.97
CA TYR A 352 9.07 -3.22 31.63
C TYR A 352 7.57 -3.28 31.37
N PHE A 353 7.20 -3.18 30.10
CA PHE A 353 5.84 -3.40 29.64
C PHE A 353 5.76 -4.72 28.89
N VAL A 354 4.68 -5.46 29.11
CA VAL A 354 4.35 -6.65 28.33
C VAL A 354 3.18 -6.30 27.45
N VAL A 355 3.38 -6.44 26.14
CA VAL A 355 2.36 -6.27 25.10
C VAL A 355 1.82 -7.64 24.72
N ASP A 356 0.52 -7.85 24.84
CA ASP A 356 -0.19 -9.00 24.28
C ASP A 356 -0.58 -8.65 22.83
N MET A 357 0.11 -9.29 21.89
CA MET A 357 -0.05 -9.07 20.46
C MET A 357 -1.34 -9.70 19.93
N ARG A 358 -2.04 -10.57 20.66
CA ARG A 358 -3.33 -11.13 20.22
C ARG A 358 -4.52 -10.33 20.70
N LYS A 359 -4.40 -9.67 21.86
CA LYS A 359 -5.46 -8.86 22.46
C LYS A 359 -5.32 -7.38 22.17
N GLY A 360 -4.12 -6.94 21.77
CA GLY A 360 -3.83 -5.52 21.59
C GLY A 360 -3.84 -4.80 22.91
N THR A 361 -3.35 -5.45 23.94
CA THR A 361 -3.28 -4.89 25.27
C THR A 361 -1.85 -4.82 25.75
N TYR A 362 -1.58 -3.90 26.66
CA TYR A 362 -0.28 -3.78 27.29
C TYR A 362 -0.43 -3.53 28.79
N ARG A 363 0.53 -4.01 29.56
CA ARG A 363 0.54 -3.88 31.02
C ARG A 363 1.95 -3.69 31.55
N GLN A 364 2.08 -2.88 32.60
CA GLN A 364 3.36 -2.66 33.26
C GLN A 364 3.69 -3.82 34.20
N LYS A 365 4.98 -4.18 34.27
CA LYS A 365 5.59 -4.99 35.31
C LYS A 365 6.90 -4.34 35.78
N CYS A 366 7.42 -4.80 36.92
CA CYS A 366 8.63 -4.26 37.52
C CYS A 366 9.57 -5.38 37.98
N HIS A 367 10.88 -5.11 37.95
CA HIS A 367 11.91 -6.02 38.49
C HIS A 367 12.16 -5.86 40.00
N ASP A 368 11.51 -4.91 40.65
CA ASP A 368 11.69 -4.62 42.08
C ASP A 368 11.16 -5.77 42.97
N SER A 369 11.89 -6.09 44.04
CA SER A 369 11.57 -7.20 44.95
C SER A 369 10.18 -7.07 45.55
N ASP A 370 9.76 -5.83 45.84
CA ASP A 370 8.47 -5.54 46.45
C ASP A 370 7.34 -5.59 45.41
N CYS A 371 7.71 -5.60 44.12
CA CYS A 371 6.81 -5.63 42.97
C CYS A 371 6.81 -6.97 42.21
N LYS A 372 7.43 -8.03 42.73
CA LYS A 372 7.53 -9.34 42.03
C LYS A 372 6.20 -9.92 41.56
N THR A 373 5.13 -9.75 42.34
CA THR A 373 3.77 -10.23 42.01
C THR A 373 2.90 -9.16 41.34
N PHE A 374 3.45 -7.96 41.14
CA PHE A 374 2.69 -6.85 40.55
C PHE A 374 2.41 -7.10 39.07
N GLN A 375 1.15 -6.94 38.70
CA GLN A 375 0.72 -6.78 37.33
C GLN A 375 -0.05 -5.46 37.25
N GLY A 376 0.42 -4.55 36.39
CA GLY A 376 -0.28 -3.30 36.11
C GLY A 376 -1.64 -3.54 35.46
N ILE A 377 -2.44 -2.48 35.42
CA ILE A 377 -3.74 -2.51 34.74
C ILE A 377 -3.50 -2.79 33.25
N GLU A 378 -4.21 -3.77 32.72
CA GLU A 378 -4.21 -4.08 31.30
C GLU A 378 -4.95 -2.97 30.54
N ARG A 379 -4.25 -2.33 29.61
CA ARG A 379 -4.79 -1.22 28.80
C ARG A 379 -4.82 -1.64 27.34
N LYS A 380 -5.85 -1.22 26.62
CA LYS A 380 -5.89 -1.37 25.17
C LYS A 380 -4.85 -0.46 24.52
N LEU A 381 -4.13 -1.01 23.56
CA LEU A 381 -3.36 -0.23 22.60
C LEU A 381 -4.34 0.52 21.68
N PRO A 382 -3.97 1.71 21.21
CA PRO A 382 -4.72 2.39 20.15
C PRO A 382 -4.85 1.50 18.90
N LEU A 383 -5.95 1.64 18.15
CA LEU A 383 -6.20 0.84 16.95
C LEU A 383 -5.12 1.03 15.88
N ASN A 384 -4.63 2.27 15.71
CA ASN A 384 -3.52 2.58 14.80
C ASN A 384 -2.17 1.98 15.24
N VAL A 385 -2.09 1.44 16.45
CA VAL A 385 -0.90 0.78 17.01
C VAL A 385 -1.05 -0.75 16.96
N THR A 386 -2.25 -1.26 16.66
CA THR A 386 -2.57 -2.70 16.56
C THR A 386 -3.23 -3.10 15.25
N PRO A 387 -2.67 -2.69 14.09
CA PRO A 387 -3.30 -2.94 12.79
C PRO A 387 -3.52 -4.44 12.49
N TRP A 388 -2.73 -5.33 13.11
CA TRP A 388 -2.84 -6.79 12.97
C TRP A 388 -4.07 -7.42 13.67
N LEU A 389 -4.75 -6.69 14.57
CA LEU A 389 -5.89 -7.24 15.34
C LEU A 389 -7.23 -7.05 14.67
N ILE A 390 -7.30 -6.15 13.69
CA ILE A 390 -8.53 -5.80 12.98
C ILE A 390 -9.13 -7.02 12.24
N MET A 391 -8.34 -8.09 12.03
CA MET A 391 -8.80 -9.34 11.44
C MET A 391 -9.28 -10.42 12.42
N LEU A 392 -8.94 -10.35 13.70
CA LEU A 392 -9.20 -11.46 14.65
C LEU A 392 -10.61 -11.40 15.26
N ASP A 393 -11.28 -10.25 15.21
CA ASP A 393 -12.61 -10.06 15.79
C ASP A 393 -13.75 -10.50 14.84
N GLU A 394 -13.50 -10.78 13.56
CA GLU A 394 -14.56 -11.14 12.58
C GLU A 394 -14.94 -12.63 12.54
N GLU A 395 -14.24 -13.53 13.26
CA GLU A 395 -14.52 -14.97 13.12
C GLU A 395 -15.58 -15.55 14.09
N TRP A 396 -16.10 -14.83 15.11
CA TRP A 396 -16.81 -15.50 16.23
C TRP A 396 -18.17 -14.94 16.70
N GLU A 397 -18.81 -13.99 16.02
CA GLU A 397 -20.21 -13.63 16.36
C GLU A 397 -21.09 -13.42 15.11
N ASN A 398 -21.74 -14.50 14.65
CA ASN A 398 -23.17 -14.60 14.34
C ASN A 398 -23.48 -15.78 13.38
N GLU A 399 -23.30 -17.01 13.84
CA GLU A 399 -24.15 -18.11 13.35
C GLU A 399 -25.49 -18.04 14.10
N GLN A 400 -26.45 -17.28 13.56
CA GLN A 400 -27.85 -17.60 13.77
C GLN A 400 -28.38 -18.28 12.49
N PRO A 401 -28.87 -19.52 12.57
CA PRO A 401 -29.44 -20.19 11.40
C PRO A 401 -30.75 -19.50 11.03
N CYS A 402 -30.74 -18.75 9.92
CA CYS A 402 -31.96 -18.18 9.36
C CYS A 402 -32.84 -19.33 8.84
N SER A 403 -33.99 -19.49 9.47
CA SER A 403 -35.01 -20.47 9.12
C SER A 403 -35.42 -20.33 7.65
N MET A 404 -35.32 -21.43 6.91
CA MET A 404 -35.90 -21.56 5.57
C MET A 404 -37.42 -21.43 5.64
N GLU A 405 -37.97 -20.31 5.15
CA GLU A 405 -39.32 -20.30 4.60
C GLU A 405 -39.23 -20.46 3.08
N LYS A 406 -39.70 -21.63 2.65
CA LYS A 406 -40.00 -21.95 1.26
C LYS A 406 -41.09 -21.01 0.77
N ILE A 407 -40.86 -20.33 -0.33
CA ILE A 407 -41.94 -19.78 -1.16
C ILE A 407 -41.96 -20.63 -2.43
N CYS A 408 -43.10 -21.30 -2.63
CA CYS A 408 -43.44 -22.08 -3.83
C CYS A 408 -43.63 -21.17 -5.05
#